data_AF-M1CKD6-F1
#
_entry.id   AF-M1CKD6-F1
#
_cell.length_a   1.000
_cell.length_b   1.000
_cell.length_c   1.000
_cell.angle_alpha   90.00
_cell.angle_beta   90.00
_cell.angle_gamma   90.00
#
_symmetry.space_group_name_H-M   'P 1'
#
loop_
_entity.id
_entity.type
_entity.pdbx_description
1 polymer ?
#
loop_
_entity_poly.entity_id
_entity_poly.type
_entity_poly.pdbx_seq_one_letter_code
_entity_poly.pdbx_strand_id
1 'polypeptide(L)' 'MPLNKAKSYLEDVLAHKQAIPFTRFCRGVGRTAQAKNRHSNGQGRWPVKSVKFILDLLKNAESNAEVCPNL' A
#
# COMPACT_ATOMS: atom_id res chain seq x y z
N MET A 1 -8.66 6.64 -4.13
CA MET A 1 -7.48 6.34 -4.98
C MET A 1 -7.94 5.37 -6.07
N PRO A 2 -7.69 5.64 -7.37
CA PRO A 2 -8.03 4.70 -8.45
C PRO A 2 -7.24 3.39 -8.39
N LEU A 3 -7.77 2.30 -8.96
CA LEU A 3 -7.16 0.94 -8.90
C LEU A 3 -5.71 0.92 -9.41
N ASN A 4 -5.46 1.45 -10.61
CA ASN A 4 -4.11 1.49 -11.18
C ASN A 4 -3.13 2.24 -10.29
N LYS A 5 -3.57 3.36 -9.71
CA LYS A 5 -2.76 4.14 -8.77
C LYS A 5 -2.47 3.36 -7.49
N ALA A 6 -3.43 2.56 -7.00
CA ALA A 6 -3.23 1.71 -5.83
C ALA A 6 -2.22 0.59 -6.10
N LYS A 7 -2.30 -0.07 -7.26
CA LYS A 7 -1.33 -1.11 -7.66
C LYS A 7 0.08 -0.56 -7.78
N SER A 8 0.27 0.53 -8.53
CA SER A 8 1.59 1.17 -8.67
C SER A 8 2.14 1.65 -7.33
N TYR A 9 1.28 2.15 -6.44
CA TYR A 9 1.68 2.52 -5.08
C TYR A 9 2.21 1.31 -4.29
N LEU A 10 1.52 0.17 -4.33
CA LEU A 10 1.94 -1.04 -3.62
C LEU A 10 3.23 -1.62 -4.22
N GLU A 11 3.41 -1.56 -5.53
CA GLU A 11 4.65 -1.95 -6.20
C GLU A 11 5.83 -1.03 -5.81
N ASP A 12 5.60 0.28 -5.74
CA ASP A 12 6.59 1.25 -5.24
C ASP A 12 6.98 0.99 -3.78
N VAL A 13 6.05 0.48 -2.96
CA VAL A 13 6.35 0.06 -1.59
C VAL A 13 7.24 -1.18 -1.58
N LEU A 14 7.01 -2.15 -2.47
CA LEU A 14 7.91 -3.31 -2.60
C LEU A 14 9.30 -2.91 -3.09
N ALA A 15 9.38 -1.92 -3.98
CA ALA A 15 10.63 -1.33 -4.45
C ALA A 15 11.27 -0.33 -3.46
N HIS A 16 10.69 -0.15 -2.26
CA HIS A 16 11.15 0.79 -1.24
C HIS A 16 11.23 2.26 -1.69
N LYS A 17 10.56 2.62 -2.78
CA LYS A 17 10.47 4.01 -3.26
C LYS A 17 9.50 4.83 -2.42
N GLN A 18 8.50 4.17 -1.84
CA GLN A 18 7.46 4.79 -1.06
C GLN A 18 7.18 3.98 0.21
N ALA A 19 6.96 4.64 1.35
CA ALA A 19 6.66 3.97 2.62
C ALA A 19 5.16 4.03 2.95
N ILE A 20 4.66 2.98 3.59
CA ILE A 20 3.33 2.98 4.22
C ILE A 20 3.44 3.71 5.57
N PRO A 21 2.67 4.80 5.79
CA PRO A 21 2.64 5.47 7.09
C PRO A 21 1.93 4.59 8.12
N PHE A 22 2.51 4.48 9.32
CA PHE A 22 1.91 3.76 10.43
C PHE A 22 1.17 4.78 11.31
N THR A 23 -0.14 4.60 11.51
CA THR A 23 -1.01 5.59 12.17
C THR A 23 -1.49 5.17 13.56
N ARG A 24 -1.90 3.90 13.74
CA ARG A 24 -2.44 3.37 15.01
C ARG A 24 -1.44 2.50 15.76
N PHE A 25 -0.88 1.49 15.10
CA PHE A 25 0.02 0.49 15.71
C PHE A 25 1.49 0.87 15.52
N CYS A 26 1.93 1.96 16.16
CA CYS A 26 3.20 2.62 15.82
C CYS A 26 4.23 2.64 16.95
N ARG A 27 3.95 1.96 18.06
CA ARG A 27 4.86 1.90 19.22
C ARG A 27 6.15 1.19 18.80
N GLY A 28 7.29 1.86 18.97
CA GLY A 28 8.61 1.34 18.55
C GLY A 28 8.92 1.44 17.05
N VAL A 29 8.07 2.08 16.24
CA VAL A 29 8.34 2.25 14.81
C VAL A 29 9.24 3.46 14.57
N GLY A 30 10.43 3.24 14.03
CA GLY A 30 11.34 4.32 13.61
C GLY A 30 10.76 5.24 12.53
N ARG A 31 11.29 6.45 12.42
CA ARG A 31 10.83 7.45 11.44
C ARG A 31 11.52 7.27 10.08
N THR A 32 10.87 7.69 9.00
CA THR A 32 11.44 7.71 7.64
C THR A 32 11.00 8.97 6.89
N ALA A 33 11.92 9.56 6.11
CA ALA A 33 11.62 10.74 5.30
C ALA A 33 10.49 10.49 4.28
N GLN A 34 10.35 9.25 3.79
CA GLN A 34 9.29 8.86 2.86
C GLN A 34 7.88 8.94 3.46
N ALA A 35 7.75 8.90 4.79
CA ALA A 35 6.48 9.02 5.49
C ALA A 35 6.18 10.47 5.94
N LYS A 36 7.16 11.38 5.84
CA LYS A 36 7.08 12.76 6.34
C LYS A 36 5.90 13.54 5.77
N ASN A 37 5.61 13.35 4.48
CA ASN A 37 4.53 14.06 3.78
C ASN A 37 3.18 13.34 3.87
N ARG A 38 3.12 12.16 4.51
CA ARG A 38 1.91 11.32 4.57
C ARG A 38 1.32 11.22 5.95
N HIS A 39 2.10 11.46 7.00
CA HIS A 39 1.61 11.47 8.37
C HIS A 39 2.48 12.33 9.27
N SER A 40 1.85 13.01 10.23
CA SER A 40 2.47 13.93 11.20
C SER A 40 3.60 13.31 12.04
N ASN A 41 3.56 12.01 12.36
CA ASN A 41 4.58 11.34 13.17
C ASN A 41 5.82 10.97 12.35
N GLY A 42 5.75 11.00 11.01
CA GLY A 42 6.81 10.57 10.11
C GLY A 42 7.23 9.10 10.27
N GLN A 43 6.38 8.26 10.89
CA GLN A 43 6.66 6.83 11.09
C GLN A 43 6.11 6.02 9.91
N GLY A 44 6.93 5.14 9.34
CA GLY A 44 6.51 4.31 8.20
C GLY A 44 7.46 3.14 7.91
N ARG A 45 6.94 2.14 7.20
CA ARG A 45 7.66 0.89 6.84
C ARG A 45 7.22 0.37 5.46
N TRP A 46 7.88 -0.70 5.04
CA TRP A 46 7.58 -1.47 3.82
C TRP A 46 7.16 -2.90 4.20
N PRO A 47 5.91 -3.12 4.66
CA PRO A 47 5.44 -4.44 5.08
C PRO A 47 5.22 -5.37 3.88
N VAL A 48 6.29 -5.99 3.39
CA VAL A 48 6.32 -6.79 2.15
C VAL A 48 5.22 -7.86 2.11
N LYS A 49 5.03 -8.62 3.19
CA LYS A 49 4.04 -9.71 3.24
C LYS A 49 2.61 -9.20 3.10
N SER A 50 2.25 -8.16 3.86
CA SER A 50 0.91 -7.56 3.82
C SER A 50 0.63 -6.90 2.48
N VAL A 51 1.62 -6.21 1.91
CA VAL A 51 1.51 -5.54 0.61
C VAL A 51 1.23 -6.56 -0.50
N LYS A 52 1.98 -7.67 -0.54
CA LYS A 52 1.76 -8.75 -1.51
C LYS A 52 0.34 -9.30 -1.43
N PHE A 53 -0.14 -9.61 -0.21
CA PHE A 53 -1.48 -10.13 -0.01
C PHE A 53 -2.59 -9.19 -0.54
N ILE A 54 -2.46 -7.89 -0.27
CA ILE A 54 -3.42 -6.89 -0.77
C ILE A 54 -3.33 -6.75 -2.29
N LEU A 55 -2.13 -6.78 -2.86
CA LEU A 55 -1.93 -6.66 -4.30
C LEU A 55 -2.57 -7.84 -5.04
N ASP A 56 -2.44 -9.06 -4.51
CA ASP A 56 -3.09 -10.25 -5.05
C ASP A 56 -4.62 -10.17 -4.95
N LEU A 57 -5.15 -9.66 -3.83
CA LEU A 57 -6.59 -9.43 -3.66
C LEU A 57 -7.13 -8.42 -4.69
N LEU A 58 -6.39 -7.34 -4.97
CA LEU A 58 -6.78 -6.34 -5.97
C LEU A 58 -6.78 -6.91 -7.39
N LYS A 59 -5.80 -7.77 -7.73
CA LYS A 59 -5.77 -8.48 -9.02
C LYS A 59 -6.96 -9.42 -9.16
N ASN A 60 -7.26 -10.18 -8.11
CA ASN A 60 -8.42 -11.09 -8.12
C ASN A 60 -9.73 -10.32 -8.30
N ALA A 61 -9.92 -9.22 -7.55
CA ALA A 61 -11.11 -8.39 -7.65
C ALA A 61 -11.28 -7.77 -9.05
N GLU A 62 -10.19 -7.32 -9.67
CA GLU A 62 -10.20 -6.82 -11.04
C GLU A 62 -10.59 -7.90 -12.04
N SER A 63 -9.98 -9.09 -11.97
CA SER A 63 -10.34 -10.22 -12.85
C SER A 63 -11.82 -10.61 -12.69
N ASN A 64 -12.36 -10.57 -11.47
CA ASN A 64 -13.78 -10.83 -11.25
C ASN A 64 -14.68 -9.75 -11.90
N ALA A 65 -14.25 -8.48 -11.86
CA ALA A 65 -14.98 -7.37 -12.50
C ALA A 65 -14.91 -7.46 -14.05
N GLU A 66 -13.79 -7.89 -14.61
CA GLU A 66 -13.64 -8.12 -16.06
C GLU A 66 -14.56 -9.25 -16.56
N VAL A 67 -14.76 -10.30 -15.74
CA VAL A 67 -15.62 -11.44 -16.07
C VAL A 67 -17.11 -11.10 -15.91
N CYS A 68 -17.46 -10.20 -14.98
CA CYS A 68 -18.84 -9.72 -14.76
C CYS A 68 -18.97 -8.21 -15.05
N PRO A 69 -18.91 -7.77 -16.32
CA PRO A 69 -18.93 -6.34 -16.67
C PRO A 69 -20.28 -5.65 -16.45
N ASN A 70 -21.36 -6.37 -16.12
CA ASN A 70 -22.73 -5.87 -16.08
C ASN A 70 -23.42 -6.01 -14.70
N LEU A 71 -22.64 -6.04 -13.61
CA LEU A 71 -23.13 -5.82 -12.25
C LEU A 71 -22.97 -4.34 -11.87
#